data_AF-A0A4U0UMU5-F1
#
_entry.id   AF-A0A4U0UMU5-F1
#
_cell.length_a   1.000
_cell.length_b   1.000
_cell.length_c   1.000
_cell.angle_alpha   90.00
_cell.angle_beta   90.00
_cell.angle_gamma   90.00
#
_symmetry.space_group_name_H-M   'P 1'
#
loop_
_entity.id
_entity.type
_entity.pdbx_description
1 polymer ?
#
loop_
_entity_poly.entity_id
_entity_poly.type
_entity_poly.pdbx_seq_one_letter_code
_entity_poly.pdbx_strand_id
1 'polypeptide(L)'
;MRLRPSKSTTTILPTPPSPTVYRVFTPPQLQPFNGENNQPVYLAVRGRIFDVTSGRNFYGPGGPYANFAGRDASRGLACGSFDEEMLTEDLKGPLDRLEDLGGEEMEALRGWEERFQEKYLVVGKLVPVGHDEAEEDEKTA
;
A
#
# COMPACT_ATOMS: atom_id res chain seq x y z
N MET A 1 59.20 14.52 -18.38
CA MET A 1 57.82 14.62 -18.91
C MET A 1 56.85 14.22 -17.80
N ARG A 2 55.92 15.10 -17.39
CA ARG A 2 54.99 14.88 -16.28
C ARG A 2 53.78 14.03 -16.74
N LEU A 3 53.51 12.94 -16.02
CA LEU A 3 52.35 12.07 -16.17
C LEU A 3 51.06 12.84 -15.85
N ARG A 4 50.03 12.71 -16.71
CA ARG A 4 48.65 13.13 -16.41
C ARG A 4 47.76 11.88 -16.36
N PRO A 5 47.25 11.47 -15.20
CA PRO A 5 46.16 10.50 -15.15
C PRO A 5 44.83 11.15 -15.55
N SER A 6 44.08 10.43 -16.39
CA SER A 6 42.75 10.81 -16.87
C SER A 6 41.70 10.76 -15.76
N LYS A 7 40.66 11.59 -15.89
CA LYS A 7 39.62 11.89 -14.91
C LYS A 7 38.90 10.62 -14.44
N SER A 8 38.85 10.42 -13.12
CA SER A 8 38.07 9.38 -12.47
C SER A 8 36.57 9.61 -12.71
N THR A 9 35.95 8.72 -13.46
CA THR A 9 34.49 8.61 -13.60
C THR A 9 33.91 8.33 -12.20
N THR A 10 33.17 9.28 -11.64
CA THR A 10 32.47 9.07 -10.37
C THR A 10 31.34 8.08 -10.61
N THR A 11 31.52 6.83 -10.18
CA THR A 11 30.45 5.85 -10.09
C THR A 11 29.45 6.32 -9.04
N ILE A 12 28.31 6.85 -9.45
CA ILE A 12 27.18 7.11 -8.55
C ILE A 12 26.64 5.72 -8.17
N LEU A 13 26.97 5.26 -6.96
CA LEU A 13 26.32 4.10 -6.37
C LEU A 13 24.82 4.42 -6.24
N PRO A 14 23.91 3.54 -6.68
CA PRO A 14 22.49 3.75 -6.45
C PRO A 14 22.26 3.83 -4.94
N THR A 15 21.65 4.93 -4.49
CA THR A 15 21.25 5.10 -3.09
C THR A 15 20.41 3.89 -2.70
N PRO A 16 20.71 3.22 -1.57
CA PRO A 16 19.84 2.15 -1.10
C PRO A 16 18.43 2.71 -0.94
N PRO A 17 17.38 1.95 -1.29
CA PRO A 17 16.02 2.37 -1.01
C PRO A 17 15.92 2.67 0.49
N SER A 18 15.24 3.75 0.85
CA SER A 18 15.00 4.10 2.24
C SER A 18 14.39 2.89 2.96
N PRO A 19 14.81 2.60 4.20
CA PRO A 19 14.25 1.49 4.95
C PRO A 19 12.74 1.69 5.07
N THR A 20 11.99 0.70 4.61
CA THR A 20 10.54 0.68 4.77
C THR A 20 10.23 0.52 6.25
N VAL A 21 9.86 1.60 6.91
CA VAL A 21 9.46 1.57 8.31
C VAL A 21 8.03 1.03 8.36
N TYR A 22 7.84 -0.06 9.09
CA TYR A 22 6.51 -0.55 9.41
C TYR A 22 5.77 0.52 10.19
N ARG A 23 4.63 0.99 9.67
CA ARG A 23 3.83 2.05 10.30
C ARG A 23 2.37 1.67 10.41
N VAL A 24 1.68 2.29 11.36
CA VAL A 24 0.24 2.21 11.44
C VAL A 24 -0.36 3.34 10.61
N PHE A 25 -1.29 3.01 9.72
CA PHE A 25 -1.99 4.01 8.93
C PHE A 25 -3.48 3.94 9.23
N THR A 26 -4.11 5.10 9.17
CA THR A 26 -5.56 5.25 9.07
C THR A 26 -5.96 5.42 7.59
N PRO A 27 -7.23 5.16 7.20
CA PRO A 27 -7.66 5.38 5.81
C PRO A 27 -7.33 6.76 5.23
N PRO A 28 -7.47 7.91 5.95
CA PRO A 28 -7.09 9.20 5.41
C PRO A 28 -5.58 9.36 5.27
N GLN A 29 -4.78 8.70 6.10
CA GLN A 29 -3.32 8.68 5.97
C GLN A 29 -2.86 7.78 4.81
N LEU A 30 -3.62 6.73 4.48
CA LEU A 30 -3.32 5.83 3.37
C LEU A 30 -3.67 6.45 2.00
N GLN A 31 -4.74 7.25 1.93
CA GLN A 31 -5.22 7.91 0.71
C GLN A 31 -4.14 8.60 -0.16
N PRO A 32 -3.20 9.40 0.37
CA PRO A 32 -2.17 10.06 -0.45
C PRO A 32 -1.18 9.09 -1.12
N PHE A 33 -1.13 7.82 -0.70
CA PHE A 33 -0.27 6.78 -1.28
C PHE A 33 -0.93 6.06 -2.45
N ASN A 34 -1.51 6.83 -3.37
CA ASN A 34 -2.21 6.34 -4.55
C ASN A 34 -1.34 6.33 -5.82
N GLY A 35 -0.05 6.68 -5.71
CA GLY A 35 0.85 6.78 -6.86
C GLY A 35 0.82 8.11 -7.61
N GLU A 36 -0.02 9.06 -7.22
CA GLU A 36 0.02 10.43 -7.75
C GLU A 36 1.21 11.21 -7.16
N ASN A 37 1.61 12.31 -7.79
CA ASN A 37 2.69 13.19 -7.31
C ASN A 37 4.04 12.47 -7.02
N ASN A 38 4.31 11.35 -7.71
CA ASN A 38 5.47 10.47 -7.44
C ASN A 38 5.50 9.87 -6.03
N GLN A 39 4.37 9.82 -5.34
CA GLN A 39 4.22 9.03 -4.12
C GLN A 39 4.27 7.53 -4.45
N PRO A 40 4.68 6.69 -3.49
CA PRO A 40 4.53 5.25 -3.63
C PRO A 40 3.05 4.85 -3.67
N VAL A 41 2.79 3.63 -4.14
CA VAL A 41 1.43 3.08 -4.23
C VAL A 41 1.26 2.06 -3.11
N TYR A 42 0.41 2.35 -2.16
CA TYR A 42 0.05 1.44 -1.08
C TYR A 42 -1.40 1.00 -1.22
N LEU A 43 -1.69 -0.22 -0.80
CA LEU A 43 -3.06 -0.72 -0.67
C LEU A 43 -3.17 -1.57 0.58
N ALA A 44 -4.36 -1.61 1.18
CA ALA A 44 -4.62 -2.49 2.30
C ALA A 44 -5.37 -3.74 1.86
N VAL A 45 -4.98 -4.89 2.41
CA VAL A 45 -5.71 -6.16 2.30
C VAL A 45 -5.77 -6.79 3.70
N ARG A 46 -6.98 -7.04 4.19
CA ARG A 46 -7.29 -7.54 5.53
C ARG A 46 -6.57 -6.78 6.63
N GLY A 47 -6.54 -5.45 6.53
CA GLY A 47 -5.89 -4.57 7.50
C GLY A 47 -4.36 -4.56 7.43
N ARG A 48 -3.73 -5.23 6.45
CA ARG A 48 -2.28 -5.15 6.20
C ARG A 48 -2.00 -4.26 5.00
N ILE A 49 -1.01 -3.40 5.10
CA ILE A 49 -0.68 -2.45 4.02
C ILE A 49 0.50 -3.01 3.24
N PHE A 50 0.32 -3.13 1.93
CA PHE A 50 1.30 -3.64 0.99
C PHE A 50 1.84 -2.51 0.12
N ASP A 51 3.15 -2.47 -0.05
CA ASP A 51 3.79 -1.58 -1.02
C ASP A 51 3.77 -2.22 -2.41
N VAL A 52 2.87 -1.70 -3.24
CA VAL A 52 2.66 -2.13 -4.61
C VAL A 52 3.25 -1.16 -5.62
N THR A 53 4.21 -0.32 -5.19
CA THR A 53 4.91 0.63 -6.06
C THR A 53 5.64 -0.08 -7.22
N SER A 54 6.15 -1.29 -7.00
CA SER A 54 6.72 -2.13 -8.08
C SER A 54 5.67 -2.51 -9.15
N GLY A 55 4.39 -2.50 -8.79
CA GLY A 55 3.23 -2.70 -9.64
C GLY A 55 2.53 -1.41 -10.08
N ARG A 56 3.19 -0.25 -10.08
CA ARG A 56 2.59 1.06 -10.42
C ARG A 56 1.86 1.09 -11.77
N ASN A 57 2.21 0.24 -12.73
CA ASN A 57 1.48 0.14 -14.01
C ASN A 57 0.05 -0.42 -13.86
N PHE A 58 -0.22 -1.14 -12.76
CA PHE A 58 -1.52 -1.74 -12.47
C PHE A 58 -2.31 -0.93 -11.46
N TYR A 59 -1.66 -0.56 -10.35
CA TYR A 59 -2.29 0.12 -9.20
C TYR A 59 -2.05 1.63 -9.18
N GLY A 60 -1.13 2.15 -9.99
CA GLY A 60 -0.89 3.58 -10.09
C GLY A 60 -1.93 4.29 -10.96
N PRO A 61 -1.83 5.63 -11.08
CA PRO A 61 -2.78 6.43 -11.85
C PRO A 61 -2.86 5.96 -13.31
N GLY A 62 -4.09 5.70 -13.78
CA GLY A 62 -4.36 5.19 -15.13
C GLY A 62 -4.24 3.67 -15.30
N GLY A 63 -3.89 2.93 -14.24
CA GLY A 63 -3.91 1.48 -14.24
C GLY A 63 -5.33 0.90 -14.02
N PRO A 64 -5.57 -0.36 -14.41
CA PRO A 64 -6.86 -1.03 -14.23
C PRO A 64 -7.29 -1.21 -12.76
N TYR A 65 -6.33 -1.13 -11.83
CA TYR A 65 -6.55 -1.30 -10.39
C TYR A 65 -6.23 -0.02 -9.59
N ALA A 66 -6.22 1.13 -10.27
CA ALA A 66 -5.92 2.44 -9.66
C ALA A 66 -6.93 2.84 -8.56
N ASN A 67 -8.15 2.32 -8.65
CA ASN A 67 -9.23 2.47 -7.67
C ASN A 67 -8.87 1.91 -6.28
N PHE A 68 -7.99 0.91 -6.18
CA PHE A 68 -7.52 0.37 -4.90
C PHE A 68 -6.33 1.12 -4.31
N ALA A 69 -5.74 2.03 -5.06
CA ALA A 69 -4.57 2.78 -4.64
C ALA A 69 -4.91 3.72 -3.48
N GLY A 70 -4.15 3.62 -2.39
CA GLY A 70 -4.37 4.39 -1.17
C GLY A 70 -5.63 4.00 -0.38
N ARG A 71 -6.22 2.82 -0.63
CA ARG A 71 -7.47 2.38 -0.01
C ARG A 71 -7.41 0.93 0.49
N ASP A 72 -8.45 0.52 1.21
CA ASP A 72 -8.68 -0.89 1.52
C ASP A 72 -9.30 -1.60 0.33
N ALA A 73 -8.56 -2.56 -0.22
CA ALA A 73 -8.93 -3.37 -1.37
C ALA A 73 -9.62 -4.67 -0.96
N SER A 74 -9.76 -4.96 0.33
CA SER A 74 -10.20 -6.27 0.83
C SER A 74 -11.55 -6.69 0.26
N ARG A 75 -12.55 -5.82 0.29
CA ARG A 75 -13.91 -6.12 -0.19
C ARG A 75 -13.93 -6.34 -1.70
N GLY A 76 -13.29 -5.45 -2.46
CA GLY A 76 -13.18 -5.57 -3.91
C GLY A 76 -12.45 -6.85 -4.35
N LEU A 77 -11.35 -7.21 -3.68
CA LEU A 77 -10.62 -8.45 -3.96
C LEU A 77 -11.41 -9.71 -3.59
N ALA A 78 -12.16 -9.67 -2.48
CA ALA A 78 -12.97 -10.80 -2.03
C ALA A 78 -14.13 -11.08 -2.99
N CYS A 79 -14.84 -10.04 -3.43
CA CYS A 79 -15.97 -10.17 -4.35
C CYS A 79 -15.55 -10.21 -5.83
N GLY A 80 -14.26 -9.99 -6.13
CA GLY A 80 -13.77 -9.87 -7.51
C GLY A 80 -14.35 -8.69 -8.28
N SER A 81 -14.77 -7.63 -7.56
CA SER A 81 -15.33 -6.42 -8.14
C SER A 81 -14.35 -5.24 -7.97
N PHE A 82 -14.31 -4.41 -9.02
CA PHE A 82 -13.51 -3.19 -9.08
C PHE A 82 -14.39 -1.94 -8.97
N ASP A 83 -15.66 -2.11 -8.63
CA ASP A 83 -16.62 -1.01 -8.55
C ASP A 83 -16.26 -0.06 -7.41
N GLU A 84 -16.50 1.23 -7.61
CA GLU A 84 -16.21 2.26 -6.60
C GLU A 84 -17.02 2.07 -5.32
N GLU A 85 -18.21 1.46 -5.44
CA GLU A 85 -19.09 1.10 -4.31
C GLU A 85 -18.47 0.05 -3.37
N MET A 86 -17.48 -0.70 -3.84
CA MET A 86 -16.76 -1.71 -3.05
C MET A 86 -15.54 -1.14 -2.33
N LEU A 87 -15.24 0.15 -2.53
CA LEU A 87 -14.15 0.85 -1.87
C LEU A 87 -14.61 1.42 -0.53
N THR A 88 -13.66 1.68 0.37
CA THR A 88 -13.93 2.45 1.59
C THR A 88 -14.37 3.86 1.22
N GLU A 89 -15.69 4.12 1.24
CA GLU A 89 -16.24 5.46 0.99
C GLU A 89 -16.01 6.38 2.19
N ASP A 90 -16.23 5.88 3.41
CA ASP A 90 -16.01 6.63 4.63
C ASP A 90 -14.61 6.38 5.21
N LEU A 91 -13.66 7.25 4.85
CA LEU A 91 -12.29 7.20 5.37
C LEU A 91 -12.20 7.48 6.87
N LYS A 92 -13.19 8.15 7.47
CA LYS A 92 -13.20 8.48 8.90
C LYS A 92 -14.10 7.54 9.71
N GLY A 93 -14.84 6.69 9.03
CA GLY A 93 -15.74 5.71 9.60
C GLY A 93 -15.04 4.44 10.09
N PRO A 94 -15.82 3.46 10.56
CA PRO A 94 -15.29 2.14 10.86
C PRO A 94 -14.76 1.48 9.59
N LEU A 95 -13.64 0.76 9.71
CA LEU A 95 -13.15 -0.10 8.62
C LEU A 95 -14.19 -1.16 8.26
N ASP A 96 -14.21 -1.56 7.00
CA ASP A 96 -15.04 -2.67 6.56
C ASP A 96 -14.63 -3.95 7.31
N ARG A 97 -15.58 -4.51 8.05
CA ARG A 97 -15.37 -5.68 8.89
C ARG A 97 -15.48 -6.98 8.10
N LEU A 98 -15.98 -6.91 6.85
CA LEU A 98 -16.11 -8.05 5.94
C LEU A 98 -16.94 -9.21 6.54
N GLU A 99 -17.82 -8.90 7.50
CA GLU A 99 -18.62 -9.89 8.24
C GLU A 99 -19.74 -10.49 7.39
N ASP A 100 -20.09 -9.81 6.30
CA ASP A 100 -21.11 -10.20 5.34
C ASP A 100 -20.58 -11.02 4.15
N LEU A 101 -19.25 -11.22 4.08
CA LEU A 101 -18.64 -12.07 3.05
C LEU A 101 -18.97 -13.55 3.27
N GLY A 102 -19.36 -14.24 2.20
CA GLY A 102 -19.51 -15.68 2.20
C GLY A 102 -18.18 -16.45 2.33
N GLY A 103 -18.29 -17.77 2.49
CA GLY A 103 -17.11 -18.63 2.61
C GLY A 103 -16.22 -18.63 1.36
N GLU A 104 -16.81 -18.53 0.17
CA GLU A 104 -16.07 -18.47 -1.09
C GLU A 104 -15.32 -17.13 -1.24
N GLU A 105 -15.96 -15.99 -0.94
CA GLU A 105 -15.31 -14.69 -0.99
C GLU A 105 -14.16 -14.60 0.03
N MET A 106 -14.35 -15.17 1.23
CA MET A 106 -13.31 -15.17 2.25
C MET A 106 -12.11 -16.06 1.88
N GLU A 107 -12.33 -17.19 1.23
CA GLU A 107 -11.26 -18.02 0.67
C GLU A 107 -10.53 -17.30 -0.48
N ALA A 108 -11.26 -16.64 -1.37
CA ALA A 108 -10.67 -15.82 -2.44
C ALA A 108 -9.80 -14.70 -1.86
N LEU A 109 -10.27 -14.01 -0.82
CA LEU A 109 -9.53 -12.96 -0.13
C LEU A 109 -8.25 -13.48 0.53
N ARG A 110 -8.29 -14.65 1.17
CA ARG A 110 -7.09 -15.32 1.73
C ARG A 110 -6.08 -15.63 0.64
N GLY A 111 -6.54 -16.15 -0.49
CA GLY A 111 -5.67 -16.42 -1.65
C GLY A 111 -5.03 -15.15 -2.21
N TRP A 112 -5.76 -14.04 -2.24
CA TRP A 112 -5.19 -12.74 -2.58
C TRP A 112 -4.16 -12.28 -1.55
N GLU A 113 -4.47 -12.34 -0.25
CA GLU A 113 -3.57 -11.94 0.84
C GLU A 113 -2.22 -12.69 0.77
N GLU A 114 -2.23 -13.98 0.46
CA GLU A 114 -1.02 -14.80 0.30
C GLU A 114 -0.20 -14.34 -0.91
N ARG A 115 -0.83 -14.17 -2.08
CA ARG A 115 -0.15 -13.65 -3.28
C ARG A 115 0.47 -12.28 -3.06
N PHE A 116 -0.23 -11.42 -2.31
CA PHE A 116 0.28 -10.08 -1.98
C PHE A 116 1.48 -10.18 -1.03
N GLN A 117 1.47 -11.07 -0.04
CA GLN A 117 2.61 -11.32 0.86
C GLN A 117 3.82 -11.89 0.14
N GLU A 118 3.63 -12.75 -0.85
CA GLU A 118 4.74 -13.32 -1.63
C GLU A 118 5.39 -12.28 -2.55
N LYS A 119 4.58 -11.38 -3.11
CA LYS A 119 5.02 -10.46 -4.17
C LYS A 119 5.41 -9.07 -3.67
N TYR A 120 4.81 -8.59 -2.58
CA TYR A 120 4.92 -7.22 -2.10
C TYR A 120 5.32 -7.18 -0.62
N LEU A 121 5.98 -6.10 -0.25
CA LEU A 121 6.41 -5.90 1.13
C LEU A 121 5.23 -5.39 1.96
N VAL A 122 5.05 -5.96 3.15
CA VAL A 122 4.12 -5.42 4.15
C VAL A 122 4.81 -4.23 4.82
N VAL A 123 4.23 -3.05 4.65
CA VAL A 123 4.78 -1.78 5.12
C VAL A 123 4.02 -1.20 6.30
N GLY A 124 2.94 -1.86 6.71
CA GLY A 124 2.15 -1.39 7.82
C GLY A 124 0.87 -2.15 8.08
N LYS A 125 0.06 -1.56 8.95
CA LYS A 125 -1.29 -2.02 9.30
C LYS A 125 -2.28 -0.87 9.12
N LEU A 126 -3.45 -1.18 8.57
CA LEU A 126 -4.56 -0.25 8.49
C LEU A 126 -5.44 -0.41 9.73
N VAL A 127 -5.69 0.70 10.43
CA VAL A 127 -6.58 0.77 11.61
C VAL A 127 -7.60 1.89 11.43
N PRO A 128 -8.78 1.81 12.05
CA PRO A 128 -9.76 2.90 11.97
C PRO A 128 -9.23 4.16 12.67
N VAL A 129 -9.78 5.31 12.28
CA VAL A 129 -9.47 6.59 12.93
C VAL A 129 -9.88 6.53 14.41
N GLY A 130 -8.97 6.89 15.32
CA GLY A 130 -9.20 6.86 16.77
C GLY A 130 -8.87 5.52 17.47
N HIS A 131 -8.25 4.58 16.76
CA HIS A 131 -7.68 3.38 17.38
C HIS A 131 -6.37 3.73 18.14
N ASP A 132 -6.17 3.17 19.33
CA ASP A 132 -5.01 3.48 20.19
C ASP A 132 -3.65 3.31 19.47
N GLU A 133 -3.52 2.27 18.63
CA GLU A 133 -2.32 2.02 17.81
C GLU A 133 -2.00 3.14 16.80
N ALA A 134 -3.00 3.89 16.31
CA ALA A 134 -2.78 5.02 15.42
C ALA A 134 -2.25 6.25 16.19
N GLU A 135 -2.70 6.44 17.44
CA GLU A 135 -2.27 7.56 18.27
C GLU A 135 -0.84 7.38 18.80
N GLU A 136 -0.39 6.14 19.00
CA GLU A 136 0.98 5.85 19.44
C GLU A 136 2.03 6.10 18.34
N ASP A 137 1.71 5.80 17.07
CA ASP A 137 2.60 6.09 15.93
C ASP A 137 2.73 7.62 15.71
N GLU A 138 1.63 8.36 15.83
CA GLU A 138 1.63 9.83 15.72
C GLU A 138 2.38 10.52 16.87
N LYS A 139 2.43 9.93 18.07
CA LYS A 139 3.20 10.47 19.20
C LYS A 139 4.69 10.10 19.15
N THR A 140 5.08 9.13 18.34
CA THR A 140 6.46 8.61 18.26
C THR A 140 7.20 9.11 17.01
N ALA A 141 6.49 9.57 15.97
CA ALA A 141 7.03 10.15 14.75
C ALA A 141 7.43 11.63 14.87
#